data_AF-A0A959VMP9-F1
#
_entry.id   AF-A0A959VMP9-F1
#
_cell.length_a   1.000
_cell.length_b   1.000
_cell.length_c   1.000
_cell.angle_alpha   90.00
_cell.angle_beta   90.00
_cell.angle_gamma   90.00
#
_symmetry.space_group_name_H-M   'P 1'
#
loop_
_entity.id
_entity.type
_entity.pdbx_description
1 polymer ?
#
loop_
_entity_poly.entity_id
_entity_poly.type
_entity_poly.pdbx_seq_one_letter_code
_entity_poly.pdbx_strand_id
1 'polypeptide(L)'
;MSEIEDRELGHEHAVRQKPHQLSSVDTVFLAAENARVCMHVSGLVILDPSTAPNGALTLADVLELVESRLHLLPPFRWKLREVPLNIDLPYWIEDPDFDLEFHVRELALPAPGSDAQLAAQVERLIARPLDRSRPLWETYLIQGLSGGRVAYLTKIHHSLVDGVSGAEILATLFDIDPEGGDLPPVPDPEPPERVKSDLELVAKGVLSTPGRTIEAIRNLPKLLPKLNDVPELRGTPGLETIARIADKAHIAETHGRDGHVLERPSAKAPRTILNRAASAQRRYSFGSLSLKTVKKIKNVYGTTVNDVIVAISTAAVREFLLERDELPEEDLVAMIPLSIRTQDESGTFGNRVSAMIVPIPTSEPDPVERLRIAHGELSRAKDYYGALPADILVDAMNFIPSTLYTRTARATTALAASPNFQPHYNLTISNIPGPSVPLYVAGAEVLCDYPVSIVGDGMLLNITVMSYRDHIDFGIVGDRDLADSYDSIIESLQGDLDALERWADAEHVAQEAENSNGSKPGENGSKQKSGTSKTASA
;
A
#
# COMPACT_ATOMS: atom_id res chain seq x y z
N MET A 1 25.10 19.20 -24.03
CA MET A 1 25.08 19.15 -25.51
C MET A 1 25.95 17.97 -25.91
N SER A 2 25.45 16.78 -26.22
CA SER A 2 24.19 16.38 -26.83
C SER A 2 24.06 14.85 -26.63
N GLU A 3 23.24 14.40 -25.67
CA GLU A 3 22.92 12.97 -25.47
C GLU A 3 21.73 12.78 -24.49
N ILE A 4 20.76 13.70 -24.51
CA ILE A 4 19.54 13.66 -23.67
C ILE A 4 18.29 13.92 -24.54
N GLU A 5 18.26 13.44 -25.79
CA GLU A 5 17.13 13.72 -26.70
C GLU A 5 16.31 12.52 -27.17
N ASP A 6 16.59 11.27 -26.76
CA ASP A 6 15.77 10.11 -27.14
C ASP A 6 15.44 9.20 -25.95
N ARG A 7 14.80 9.77 -24.91
CA ARG A 7 14.01 8.99 -23.96
C ARG A 7 12.54 9.22 -24.24
N GLU A 8 12.05 8.55 -25.29
CA GLU A 8 10.63 8.30 -25.47
C GLU A 8 10.07 7.71 -24.16
N LEU A 9 9.36 8.56 -23.43
CA LEU A 9 8.49 8.17 -22.31
C LEU A 9 7.51 7.14 -22.85
N GLY A 10 7.52 5.94 -22.27
CA GLY A 10 6.75 4.78 -22.73
C GLY A 10 5.24 5.01 -22.75
N HIS A 11 4.75 5.57 -23.86
CA HIS A 11 3.33 5.76 -24.16
C HIS A 11 2.76 4.65 -25.06
N GLU A 12 3.51 3.59 -25.34
CA GLU A 12 3.13 2.66 -26.41
C GLU A 12 2.31 1.43 -25.99
N HIS A 13 2.04 1.18 -24.70
CA HIS A 13 1.27 -0.01 -24.29
C HIS A 13 0.25 0.30 -23.18
N ALA A 14 -0.73 1.18 -23.44
CA ALA A 14 -2.03 1.03 -22.79
C ALA A 14 -2.73 -0.18 -23.42
N VAL A 15 -2.47 -1.38 -22.89
CA VAL A 15 -3.22 -2.58 -23.24
C VAL A 15 -4.70 -2.25 -23.02
N ARG A 16 -5.48 -2.14 -24.11
CA ARG A 16 -6.93 -1.87 -24.02
C ARG A 16 -7.60 -3.05 -23.33
N GLN A 17 -7.72 -2.95 -22.03
CA GLN A 17 -8.35 -3.96 -21.21
C GLN A 17 -9.85 -3.93 -21.50
N LYS A 18 -10.44 -5.11 -21.77
CA LYS A 18 -11.88 -5.26 -21.99
C LYS A 18 -12.55 -5.73 -20.70
N PRO A 19 -13.87 -5.49 -20.54
CA PRO A 19 -14.65 -6.11 -19.48
C PRO A 19 -14.39 -7.62 -19.40
N HIS A 20 -14.04 -8.11 -18.22
CA HIS A 20 -13.60 -9.48 -18.00
C HIS A 20 -14.14 -10.05 -16.69
N GLN A 21 -14.00 -11.36 -16.51
CA GLN A 21 -14.35 -12.01 -15.26
C GLN A 21 -13.33 -11.62 -14.19
N LEU A 22 -13.79 -11.29 -12.98
CA LEU A 22 -12.91 -10.95 -11.87
C LEU A 22 -11.97 -12.10 -11.53
N SER A 23 -10.76 -11.76 -11.09
CA SER A 23 -9.84 -12.75 -10.54
C SER A 23 -10.37 -13.29 -9.19
N SER A 24 -9.81 -14.41 -8.75
CA SER A 24 -10.11 -14.96 -7.43
C SER A 24 -9.71 -13.97 -6.32
N VAL A 25 -8.54 -13.33 -6.46
CA VAL A 25 -8.03 -12.33 -5.52
C VAL A 25 -8.97 -11.12 -5.41
N ASP A 26 -9.46 -10.57 -6.52
CA ASP A 26 -10.38 -9.41 -6.49
C ASP A 26 -11.71 -9.73 -5.82
N THR A 27 -12.15 -10.98 -5.97
CA THR A 27 -13.37 -11.47 -5.34
C THR A 27 -13.22 -11.54 -3.81
N VAL A 28 -12.00 -11.64 -3.25
CA VAL A 28 -11.78 -11.56 -1.80
C VAL A 28 -12.25 -10.24 -1.25
N PHE A 29 -11.85 -9.14 -1.89
CA PHE A 29 -12.21 -7.80 -1.44
C PHE A 29 -13.73 -7.61 -1.46
N LEU A 30 -14.39 -8.07 -2.52
CA LEU A 30 -15.86 -8.06 -2.59
C LEU A 30 -16.54 -8.94 -1.52
N ALA A 31 -15.91 -10.07 -1.16
CA ALA A 31 -16.46 -11.02 -0.19
C ALA A 31 -16.18 -10.63 1.27
N ALA A 32 -15.06 -9.95 1.54
CA ALA A 32 -14.67 -9.44 2.85
C ALA A 32 -15.52 -8.24 3.27
N GLU A 33 -15.96 -7.43 2.30
CA GLU A 33 -16.85 -6.31 2.53
C GLU A 33 -18.20 -6.74 3.12
N ASN A 34 -18.66 -6.00 4.13
CA ASN A 34 -19.93 -6.21 4.82
C ASN A 34 -20.43 -4.88 5.41
N ALA A 35 -21.51 -4.91 6.19
CA ALA A 35 -22.10 -3.71 6.78
C ALA A 35 -21.18 -2.91 7.73
N ARG A 36 -20.08 -3.51 8.21
CA ARG A 36 -19.09 -2.88 9.10
C ARG A 36 -17.75 -2.60 8.43
N VAL A 37 -17.36 -3.43 7.45
CA VAL A 37 -16.06 -3.36 6.79
C VAL A 37 -16.27 -3.01 5.33
N CYS A 38 -15.75 -1.88 4.89
CA CYS A 38 -15.72 -1.49 3.48
C CYS A 38 -14.35 -1.79 2.88
N MET A 39 -14.28 -2.19 1.62
CA MET A 39 -13.02 -2.58 0.96
C MET A 39 -12.62 -1.59 -0.15
N HIS A 40 -12.76 -0.29 0.13
CA HIS A 40 -12.27 0.80 -0.73
C HIS A 40 -11.07 1.51 -0.10
N VAL A 41 -10.15 1.96 -0.94
CA VAL A 41 -9.07 2.87 -0.56
C VAL A 41 -9.43 4.28 -1.01
N SER A 42 -8.82 5.28 -0.40
CA SER A 42 -8.95 6.67 -0.85
C SER A 42 -7.63 7.41 -0.79
N GLY A 43 -7.52 8.49 -1.54
CA GLY A 43 -6.43 9.48 -1.45
C GLY A 43 -7.05 10.85 -1.16
N LEU A 44 -6.57 11.51 -0.11
CA LEU A 44 -6.98 12.86 0.27
C LEU A 44 -5.89 13.83 -0.14
N VAL A 45 -6.15 14.57 -1.21
CA VAL A 45 -5.22 15.53 -1.78
C VAL A 45 -5.60 16.93 -1.34
N ILE A 46 -4.64 17.71 -0.85
CA ILE A 46 -4.83 19.12 -0.51
C ILE A 46 -4.31 19.97 -1.66
N LEU A 47 -5.12 20.92 -2.12
CA LEU A 47 -4.83 21.72 -3.30
C LEU A 47 -4.76 23.22 -2.96
N ASP A 48 -3.87 23.93 -3.65
CA ASP A 48 -3.90 25.38 -3.76
C ASP A 48 -4.71 25.78 -5.01
N PRO A 49 -5.96 26.24 -4.86
CA PRO A 49 -6.78 26.63 -6.00
C PRO A 49 -6.32 27.96 -6.64
N SER A 50 -5.43 28.73 -5.98
CA SER A 50 -4.98 30.03 -6.51
C SER A 50 -4.08 29.90 -7.73
N THR A 51 -3.48 28.72 -7.97
CA THR A 51 -2.67 28.42 -9.15
C THR A 51 -3.51 28.01 -10.35
N ALA A 52 -4.79 27.68 -10.16
CA ALA A 52 -5.69 27.36 -11.27
C ALA A 52 -5.90 28.60 -12.17
N PRO A 53 -6.21 28.44 -13.47
CA PRO A 53 -6.29 29.56 -14.42
C PRO A 53 -7.19 30.73 -13.99
N ASN A 54 -8.25 30.43 -13.24
CA ASN A 54 -9.21 31.42 -12.74
C ASN A 54 -9.00 31.80 -11.25
N GLY A 55 -7.92 31.32 -10.63
CA GLY A 55 -7.65 31.48 -9.20
C GLY A 55 -8.64 30.75 -8.28
N ALA A 56 -9.39 29.80 -8.84
CA ALA A 56 -10.35 28.96 -8.14
C ALA A 56 -10.44 27.60 -8.85
N LEU A 57 -10.73 26.55 -8.07
CA LEU A 57 -11.05 25.22 -8.59
C LEU A 57 -12.54 24.93 -8.35
N THR A 58 -13.28 24.68 -9.42
CA THR A 58 -14.72 24.42 -9.39
C THR A 58 -15.05 22.96 -9.70
N LEU A 59 -16.28 22.54 -9.38
CA LEU A 59 -16.77 21.22 -9.78
C LEU A 59 -16.75 21.01 -11.30
N ALA A 60 -17.01 22.07 -12.09
CA ALA A 60 -17.00 22.00 -13.55
C ALA A 60 -15.60 21.69 -14.09
N ASP A 61 -14.56 22.32 -13.51
CA ASP A 61 -13.17 22.07 -13.89
C ASP A 61 -12.77 20.61 -13.61
N VAL A 62 -13.22 20.05 -12.48
CA VAL A 62 -12.99 18.65 -12.13
C VAL A 62 -13.74 17.69 -13.06
N LEU A 63 -15.00 17.99 -13.38
CA LEU A 63 -15.79 17.19 -14.32
C LEU A 63 -15.11 17.14 -15.70
N GLU A 64 -14.69 18.29 -16.22
CA GLU A 64 -13.97 18.39 -17.49
C GLU A 64 -12.65 17.60 -17.47
N LEU A 65 -11.86 17.74 -16.40
CA LEU A 65 -10.60 17.02 -16.20
C LEU A 65 -10.79 15.50 -16.21
N VAL A 66 -11.80 14.99 -15.51
CA VAL A 66 -12.07 13.56 -15.41
C VAL A 66 -12.65 13.05 -16.73
N GLU A 67 -13.61 13.75 -17.31
CA GLU A 67 -14.24 13.38 -18.60
C GLU A 67 -13.20 13.23 -19.70
N SER A 68 -12.24 14.17 -19.78
CA SER A 68 -11.17 14.14 -20.78
C SER A 68 -10.19 12.99 -20.61
N ARG A 69 -10.22 12.26 -19.49
CA ARG A 69 -9.29 11.17 -19.15
C ARG A 69 -9.96 9.80 -18.99
N LEU A 70 -11.29 9.73 -19.06
CA LEU A 70 -12.01 8.46 -18.90
C LEU A 70 -11.59 7.40 -19.93
N HIS A 71 -11.15 7.79 -21.13
CA HIS A 71 -10.65 6.86 -22.14
C HIS A 71 -9.29 6.24 -21.77
N LEU A 72 -8.54 6.89 -20.88
CA LEU A 72 -7.27 6.39 -20.33
C LEU A 72 -7.49 5.47 -19.11
N LEU A 73 -8.68 5.55 -18.50
CA LEU A 73 -9.09 4.74 -17.36
C LEU A 73 -10.34 3.91 -17.68
N PRO A 74 -10.31 2.96 -18.63
CA PRO A 74 -11.47 2.12 -18.95
C PRO A 74 -12.19 1.50 -17.73
N PRO A 75 -11.50 1.05 -16.66
CA PRO A 75 -12.16 0.54 -15.45
C PRO A 75 -13.13 1.52 -14.79
N PHE A 76 -12.95 2.84 -14.96
CA PHE A 76 -13.83 3.84 -14.37
C PHE A 76 -15.23 3.84 -15.01
N ARG A 77 -15.40 3.17 -16.15
CA ARG A 77 -16.72 2.96 -16.79
C ARG A 77 -17.27 1.55 -16.53
N TRP A 78 -16.60 0.72 -15.75
CA TRP A 78 -17.04 -0.65 -15.51
C TRP A 78 -17.84 -0.79 -14.23
N LYS A 79 -18.98 -1.49 -14.31
CA LYS A 79 -19.76 -1.91 -13.15
C LYS A 79 -19.71 -3.41 -12.93
N LEU A 80 -19.97 -3.81 -11.69
CA LEU A 80 -19.99 -5.21 -11.29
C LEU A 80 -21.28 -5.90 -11.77
N ARG A 81 -21.14 -7.06 -12.40
CA ARG A 81 -22.25 -7.97 -12.74
C ARG A 81 -22.08 -9.29 -12.02
N GLU A 82 -22.92 -9.53 -11.01
CA GLU A 82 -22.98 -10.82 -10.33
C GLU A 82 -23.60 -11.90 -11.23
N VAL A 83 -23.10 -13.13 -11.12
CA VAL A 83 -23.71 -14.29 -11.76
C VAL A 83 -24.84 -14.80 -10.87
N PRO A 84 -26.06 -15.03 -11.39
CA PRO A 84 -27.19 -15.47 -10.59
C PRO A 84 -26.86 -16.67 -9.69
N LEU A 85 -27.38 -16.64 -8.46
CA LEU A 85 -27.13 -17.66 -7.42
C LEU A 85 -25.65 -17.80 -6.99
N ASN A 86 -24.76 -16.88 -7.39
CA ASN A 86 -23.32 -16.92 -7.09
C ASN A 86 -22.64 -18.22 -7.54
N ILE A 87 -23.05 -18.75 -8.70
CA ILE A 87 -22.52 -20.02 -9.21
C ILE A 87 -21.17 -19.88 -9.94
N ASP A 88 -20.74 -18.64 -10.19
CA ASP A 88 -19.44 -18.32 -10.78
C ASP A 88 -18.98 -16.93 -10.30
N LEU A 89 -17.73 -16.58 -10.56
CA LEU A 89 -17.17 -15.27 -10.18
C LEU A 89 -17.85 -14.13 -10.96
N PRO A 90 -17.99 -12.94 -10.35
CA PRO A 90 -18.57 -11.78 -11.01
C PRO A 90 -17.79 -11.34 -12.26
N TYR A 91 -18.43 -10.51 -13.08
CA TYR A 91 -17.83 -9.91 -14.27
C TYR A 91 -17.81 -8.39 -14.14
N TRP A 92 -16.73 -7.77 -14.60
CA TRP A 92 -16.76 -6.38 -15.03
C TRP A 92 -17.53 -6.30 -16.34
N ILE A 93 -18.43 -5.32 -16.45
CA ILE A 93 -19.13 -4.96 -17.68
C ILE A 93 -19.06 -3.44 -17.84
N GLU A 94 -19.00 -2.93 -19.06
CA GLU A 94 -19.17 -1.49 -19.29
C GLU A 94 -20.58 -1.05 -18.83
N ASP A 95 -20.66 0.08 -18.13
CA ASP A 95 -21.93 0.64 -17.67
C ASP A 95 -22.64 1.37 -18.82
N PRO A 96 -23.77 0.84 -19.34
CA PRO A 96 -24.52 1.51 -20.40
C PRO A 96 -25.15 2.82 -19.95
N ASP A 97 -25.34 3.01 -18.65
CA ASP A 97 -26.01 4.16 -18.04
C ASP A 97 -25.00 4.98 -17.19
N PHE A 98 -23.74 5.04 -17.64
CA PHE A 98 -22.67 5.75 -16.96
C PHE A 98 -23.03 7.24 -16.77
N ASP A 99 -22.94 7.71 -15.54
CA ASP A 99 -23.30 9.07 -15.11
C ASP A 99 -22.12 9.68 -14.36
N LEU A 100 -21.38 10.59 -15.01
CA LEU A 100 -20.19 11.20 -14.41
C LEU A 100 -20.52 12.05 -13.18
N GLU A 101 -21.66 12.76 -13.18
CA GLU A 101 -22.08 13.61 -12.06
C GLU A 101 -22.48 12.79 -10.82
N PHE A 102 -22.84 11.52 -11.00
CA PHE A 102 -22.99 10.60 -9.88
C PHE A 102 -21.66 10.32 -9.17
N HIS A 103 -20.56 10.24 -9.94
CA HIS A 103 -19.24 9.88 -9.41
C HIS A 103 -18.45 11.08 -8.92
N VAL A 104 -18.58 12.25 -9.55
CA VAL A 104 -17.86 13.48 -9.19
C VAL A 104 -18.80 14.44 -8.46
N ARG A 105 -18.49 14.72 -7.19
CA ARG A 105 -19.39 15.48 -6.30
C ARG A 105 -18.67 16.65 -5.65
N GLU A 106 -19.44 17.67 -5.28
CA GLU A 106 -18.94 18.80 -4.49
C GLU A 106 -19.52 18.78 -3.08
N LEU A 107 -18.68 19.14 -2.11
CA LEU A 107 -19.02 19.35 -0.70
C LEU A 107 -18.37 20.65 -0.23
N ALA A 108 -18.86 21.22 0.87
CA ALA A 108 -18.23 22.37 1.51
C ALA A 108 -18.15 22.15 3.03
N LEU A 109 -17.01 22.55 3.61
CA LEU A 109 -16.84 22.58 5.06
C LEU A 109 -17.45 23.85 5.65
N PRO A 110 -18.13 23.78 6.80
CA PRO A 110 -18.52 24.98 7.52
C PRO A 110 -17.28 25.69 8.07
N ALA A 111 -17.33 27.02 8.14
CA ALA A 111 -16.29 27.80 8.80
C ALA A 111 -16.02 27.25 10.23
N PRO A 112 -14.76 27.17 10.69
CA PRO A 112 -13.55 27.77 10.09
C PRO A 112 -12.84 26.93 9.00
N GLY A 113 -13.32 25.73 8.67
CA GLY A 113 -12.68 24.85 7.68
C GLY A 113 -11.37 24.24 8.16
N SER A 114 -11.26 23.83 9.42
CA SER A 114 -10.02 23.26 9.97
C SER A 114 -9.73 21.86 9.43
N ASP A 115 -8.47 21.43 9.51
CA ASP A 115 -8.05 20.07 9.12
C ASP A 115 -8.82 18.99 9.91
N ALA A 116 -9.15 19.23 11.19
CA ALA A 116 -10.03 18.36 11.97
C ALA A 116 -11.46 18.25 11.40
N GLN A 117 -12.02 19.34 10.82
CA GLN A 117 -13.33 19.29 10.16
C GLN A 117 -13.25 18.51 8.84
N LEU A 118 -12.12 18.62 8.12
CA LEU A 118 -11.85 17.81 6.93
C LEU A 118 -11.73 16.33 7.28
N ALA A 119 -10.94 15.98 8.30
CA ALA A 119 -10.81 14.61 8.81
C ALA A 119 -12.18 14.00 9.14
N ALA A 120 -13.00 14.70 9.92
CA ALA A 120 -14.36 14.26 10.25
C ALA A 120 -15.29 14.11 9.03
N GLN A 121 -15.06 14.89 7.97
CA GLN A 121 -15.78 14.71 6.70
C GLN A 121 -15.33 13.43 5.99
N VAL A 122 -14.02 13.20 5.89
CA VAL A 122 -13.44 11.99 5.29
C VAL A 122 -13.90 10.75 6.02
N GLU A 123 -13.90 10.74 7.37
CA GLU A 123 -14.42 9.64 8.20
C GLU A 123 -15.84 9.21 7.79
N ARG A 124 -16.73 10.18 7.53
CA ARG A 124 -18.11 9.93 7.13
C ARG A 124 -18.23 9.36 5.71
N LEU A 125 -17.33 9.76 4.81
CA LEU A 125 -17.31 9.31 3.42
C LEU A 125 -16.74 7.89 3.29
N ILE A 126 -15.67 7.59 4.03
CA ILE A 126 -15.01 6.27 3.99
C ILE A 126 -15.74 5.21 4.81
N ALA A 127 -16.61 5.59 5.74
CA ALA A 127 -17.47 4.65 6.48
C ALA A 127 -18.67 4.14 5.66
N ARG A 128 -18.90 4.67 4.45
CA ARG A 128 -20.01 4.26 3.58
C ARG A 128 -19.50 3.35 2.46
N PRO A 129 -20.13 2.21 2.17
CA PRO A 129 -19.76 1.38 1.03
C PRO A 129 -20.07 2.10 -0.29
N LEU A 130 -19.35 1.73 -1.35
CA LEU A 130 -19.68 2.16 -2.71
C LEU A 130 -20.91 1.42 -3.24
N ASP A 131 -21.70 2.06 -4.10
CA ASP A 131 -22.87 1.44 -4.72
C ASP A 131 -22.43 0.43 -5.80
N ARG A 132 -22.61 -0.87 -5.52
CA ARG A 132 -22.24 -1.96 -6.42
C ARG A 132 -23.06 -2.03 -7.72
N SER A 133 -24.12 -1.25 -7.85
CA SER A 133 -24.87 -1.12 -9.11
C SER A 133 -24.23 -0.16 -10.13
N ARG A 134 -23.20 0.57 -9.70
CA ARG A 134 -22.46 1.56 -10.48
C ARG A 134 -20.96 1.20 -10.56
N PRO A 135 -20.17 1.89 -11.39
CA PRO A 135 -18.72 1.81 -11.28
C PRO A 135 -18.22 2.11 -9.88
N LEU A 136 -17.28 1.31 -9.39
CA LEU A 136 -16.91 1.31 -7.97
C LEU A 136 -15.86 2.38 -7.63
N TRP A 137 -16.19 3.64 -7.90
CA TRP A 137 -15.39 4.80 -7.51
C TRP A 137 -16.24 6.05 -7.30
N GLU A 138 -15.74 6.98 -6.51
CA GLU A 138 -16.30 8.31 -6.27
C GLU A 138 -15.17 9.32 -6.13
N THR A 139 -15.42 10.58 -6.47
CA THR A 139 -14.52 11.71 -6.27
C THR A 139 -15.28 12.86 -5.63
N TYR A 140 -14.66 13.52 -4.66
CA TYR A 140 -15.24 14.65 -3.95
C TYR A 140 -14.30 15.86 -3.99
N LEU A 141 -14.77 16.96 -4.58
CA LEU A 141 -14.20 18.28 -4.36
C LEU A 141 -14.78 18.86 -3.07
N ILE A 142 -13.93 19.15 -2.10
CA ILE A 142 -14.32 19.63 -0.77
C ILE A 142 -13.81 21.07 -0.61
N GLN A 143 -14.74 22.01 -0.69
CA GLN A 143 -14.50 23.45 -0.60
C GLN A 143 -14.40 23.94 0.85
N GLY A 144 -13.82 25.12 1.03
CA GLY A 144 -13.88 25.88 2.29
C GLY A 144 -12.88 25.45 3.35
N LEU A 145 -11.74 24.86 2.96
CA LEU A 145 -10.64 24.57 3.87
C LEU A 145 -9.92 25.89 4.26
N SER A 146 -9.41 25.94 5.49
CA SER A 146 -8.71 27.11 6.01
C SER A 146 -7.50 27.48 5.16
N GLY A 147 -7.23 28.78 5.03
CA GLY A 147 -6.15 29.30 4.20
C GLY A 147 -6.49 29.37 2.70
N GLY A 148 -7.78 29.28 2.34
CA GLY A 148 -8.21 29.32 0.93
C GLY A 148 -7.91 28.04 0.15
N ARG A 149 -7.52 26.97 0.84
CA ARG A 149 -7.23 25.66 0.27
C ARG A 149 -8.53 24.93 -0.06
N VAL A 150 -8.42 23.89 -0.89
CA VAL A 150 -9.50 22.92 -1.15
C VAL A 150 -8.95 21.51 -1.01
N ALA A 151 -9.82 20.51 -0.83
CA ALA A 151 -9.42 19.11 -0.79
C ALA A 151 -10.10 18.31 -1.91
N TYR A 152 -9.38 17.32 -2.43
CA TYR A 152 -9.83 16.41 -3.48
C TYR A 152 -9.69 14.99 -2.95
N LEU A 153 -10.83 14.33 -2.71
CA LEU A 153 -10.87 12.96 -2.19
C LEU A 153 -11.30 11.99 -3.28
N THR A 154 -10.40 11.10 -3.69
CA THR A 154 -10.74 9.98 -4.59
C THR A 154 -10.97 8.73 -3.77
N LYS A 155 -12.05 8.00 -4.02
CA LYS A 155 -12.40 6.75 -3.33
C LYS A 155 -12.66 5.65 -4.35
N ILE A 156 -11.96 4.52 -4.24
CA ILE A 156 -12.02 3.44 -5.23
C ILE A 156 -12.06 2.09 -4.53
N HIS A 157 -12.94 1.19 -4.96
CA HIS A 157 -13.00 -0.17 -4.41
C HIS A 157 -11.76 -0.97 -4.82
N HIS A 158 -11.18 -1.74 -3.89
CA HIS A 158 -9.93 -2.50 -4.14
C HIS A 158 -10.04 -3.48 -5.30
N SER A 159 -11.22 -4.06 -5.54
CA SER A 159 -11.42 -4.97 -6.67
C SER A 159 -11.34 -4.28 -8.05
N LEU A 160 -11.52 -2.96 -8.10
CA LEU A 160 -11.43 -2.19 -9.35
C LEU A 160 -9.99 -1.77 -9.67
N VAL A 161 -9.18 -1.64 -8.62
CA VAL A 161 -7.75 -1.28 -8.70
C VAL A 161 -6.92 -2.57 -8.85
N ASP A 162 -7.33 -3.43 -9.78
CA ASP A 162 -6.57 -4.63 -10.16
C ASP A 162 -5.39 -4.20 -11.04
N GLY A 163 -4.17 -4.28 -10.51
CA GLY A 163 -2.97 -4.15 -11.34
C GLY A 163 -2.56 -2.76 -11.77
N VAL A 164 -3.29 -1.73 -11.39
CA VAL A 164 -2.88 -0.33 -11.53
C VAL A 164 -2.46 0.14 -10.15
N SER A 165 -1.22 0.60 -9.98
CA SER A 165 -0.84 1.21 -8.70
C SER A 165 -1.69 2.47 -8.48
N GLY A 166 -2.07 2.80 -7.23
CA GLY A 166 -2.74 4.08 -6.96
C GLY A 166 -1.96 5.28 -7.54
N ALA A 167 -0.63 5.16 -7.63
CA ALA A 167 0.26 6.11 -8.29
C ALA A 167 0.04 6.23 -9.82
N GLU A 168 -0.34 5.17 -10.53
CA GLU A 168 -0.67 5.22 -11.96
C GLU A 168 -2.03 5.87 -12.21
N ILE A 169 -3.02 5.63 -11.33
CA ILE A 169 -4.30 6.36 -11.37
C ILE A 169 -4.04 7.86 -11.15
N LEU A 170 -3.24 8.20 -10.14
CA LEU A 170 -2.84 9.59 -9.88
C LEU A 170 -2.08 10.20 -11.05
N ALA A 171 -1.11 9.50 -11.62
CA ALA A 171 -0.34 9.97 -12.79
C ALA A 171 -1.20 10.14 -14.05
N THR A 172 -2.33 9.44 -14.14
CA THR A 172 -3.28 9.62 -15.24
C THR A 172 -4.21 10.80 -14.98
N LEU A 173 -4.73 10.93 -13.75
CA LEU A 173 -5.69 11.97 -13.39
C LEU A 173 -5.06 13.36 -13.22
N PHE A 174 -3.81 13.43 -12.75
CA PHE A 174 -3.16 14.69 -12.37
C PHE A 174 -2.08 15.07 -13.39
N ASP A 175 -1.94 16.37 -13.61
CA ASP A 175 -0.98 16.94 -14.54
C ASP A 175 0.34 17.27 -13.84
N ILE A 176 1.45 17.26 -14.58
CA ILE A 176 2.76 17.72 -14.09
C ILE A 176 2.96 19.23 -14.29
N ASP A 177 2.09 19.86 -15.07
CA ASP A 177 2.11 21.29 -15.42
C ASP A 177 0.73 21.91 -15.12
N PRO A 178 0.64 23.14 -14.60
CA PRO A 178 -0.63 23.81 -14.35
C PRO A 178 -1.48 24.05 -15.60
N GLU A 179 -0.87 24.16 -16.78
CA GLU A 179 -1.60 24.33 -18.05
C GLU A 179 -2.22 23.02 -18.57
N GLY A 180 -1.84 21.88 -17.97
CA GLY A 180 -2.26 20.55 -18.38
C GLY A 180 -1.29 19.87 -19.35
N GLY A 181 -1.40 18.54 -19.49
CA GLY A 181 -0.62 17.77 -20.46
C GLY A 181 -1.34 17.52 -21.79
N ASP A 182 -0.57 17.29 -22.85
CA ASP A 182 -1.09 16.74 -24.11
C ASP A 182 -1.63 15.33 -23.87
N LEU A 183 -2.96 15.16 -24.00
CA LEU A 183 -3.59 13.86 -23.87
C LEU A 183 -3.57 13.09 -25.19
N PRO A 184 -3.32 11.78 -25.18
CA PRO A 184 -3.47 10.96 -26.37
C PRO A 184 -4.92 11.03 -26.88
N PRO A 185 -5.13 10.99 -28.21
CA PRO A 185 -6.44 11.19 -28.80
C PRO A 185 -7.44 10.15 -28.31
N VAL A 186 -8.69 10.59 -28.12
CA VAL A 186 -9.79 9.68 -27.82
C VAL A 186 -9.95 8.71 -28.99
N PRO A 187 -9.88 7.40 -28.75
CA PRO A 187 -10.02 6.42 -29.82
C PRO A 187 -11.45 6.39 -30.37
N ASP A 188 -11.59 5.93 -31.63
CA ASP A 188 -12.90 5.75 -32.23
C ASP A 188 -13.79 4.83 -31.37
N PRO A 189 -15.09 5.16 -31.22
CA PRO A 189 -16.01 4.37 -30.42
C PRO A 189 -16.17 2.96 -31.02
N GLU A 190 -15.83 1.94 -30.23
CA GLU A 190 -16.12 0.55 -30.59
C GLU A 190 -17.63 0.28 -30.44
N PRO A 191 -18.20 -0.64 -31.24
CA PRO A 191 -19.57 -1.10 -31.02
C PRO A 191 -19.72 -1.64 -29.58
N PRO A 192 -20.80 -1.31 -28.87
CA PRO A 192 -20.98 -1.76 -27.49
C PRO A 192 -20.94 -3.28 -27.44
N GLU A 193 -20.11 -3.83 -26.57
CA GLU A 193 -20.00 -5.26 -26.41
C GLU A 193 -21.33 -5.82 -25.91
N ARG A 194 -21.83 -6.90 -26.53
CA ARG A 194 -23.11 -7.48 -26.14
C ARG A 194 -23.02 -7.99 -24.69
N VAL A 195 -23.74 -7.33 -23.78
CA VAL A 195 -23.90 -7.79 -22.40
C VAL A 195 -24.56 -9.18 -22.42
N LYS A 196 -23.89 -10.17 -21.83
CA LYS A 196 -24.39 -11.55 -21.75
C LYS A 196 -25.62 -11.60 -20.84
N SER A 197 -26.62 -12.38 -21.24
CA SER A 197 -27.82 -12.59 -20.45
C SER A 197 -27.54 -13.49 -19.23
N ASP A 198 -28.41 -13.42 -18.22
CA ASP A 198 -28.31 -14.23 -17.00
C ASP A 198 -28.24 -15.72 -17.28
N LEU A 199 -29.03 -16.22 -18.25
CA LEU A 199 -29.02 -17.63 -18.64
C LEU A 199 -27.69 -18.05 -19.28
N GLU A 200 -27.09 -17.19 -20.10
CA GLU A 200 -25.79 -17.44 -20.73
C GLU A 200 -24.66 -17.48 -19.70
N LEU A 201 -24.68 -16.56 -18.72
CA LEU A 201 -23.73 -16.56 -17.60
C LEU A 201 -23.89 -17.81 -16.74
N VAL A 202 -25.13 -18.20 -16.44
CA VAL A 202 -25.42 -19.42 -15.67
C VAL A 202 -24.94 -20.66 -16.40
N ALA A 203 -25.25 -20.80 -17.69
CA ALA A 203 -24.83 -21.93 -18.51
C ALA A 203 -23.29 -22.02 -18.58
N LYS A 204 -22.60 -20.89 -18.74
CA LYS A 204 -21.13 -20.83 -18.74
C LYS A 204 -20.54 -21.24 -17.38
N GLY A 205 -21.12 -20.77 -16.27
CA GLY A 205 -20.72 -21.15 -14.92
C GLY A 205 -20.84 -22.66 -14.70
N VAL A 206 -22.00 -23.24 -15.02
CA VAL A 206 -22.24 -24.69 -14.86
C VAL A 206 -21.31 -25.54 -15.74
N LEU A 207 -21.08 -25.14 -17.00
CA LEU A 207 -20.22 -25.89 -17.93
C LEU A 207 -18.72 -25.81 -17.59
N SER A 208 -18.28 -24.74 -16.92
CA SER A 208 -16.87 -24.54 -16.54
C SER A 208 -16.49 -25.15 -15.18
N THR A 209 -17.49 -25.55 -14.37
CA THR A 209 -17.32 -26.06 -13.00
C THR A 209 -16.66 -27.45 -12.87
N PRO A 210 -16.97 -28.48 -13.71
CA PRO A 210 -16.46 -29.84 -13.49
C PRO A 210 -14.94 -29.97 -13.70
N GLY A 211 -14.39 -29.32 -14.73
CA GLY A 211 -12.96 -29.42 -15.06
C GLY A 211 -12.06 -28.80 -14.00
N ARG A 212 -12.39 -27.57 -13.57
CA ARG A 212 -11.61 -26.80 -12.59
C ARG A 212 -11.60 -27.44 -11.20
N THR A 213 -12.73 -28.00 -10.75
CA THR A 213 -12.83 -28.65 -9.43
C THR A 213 -12.02 -29.95 -9.38
N ILE A 214 -12.05 -30.75 -10.45
CA ILE A 214 -11.28 -32.00 -10.54
C ILE A 214 -9.78 -31.70 -10.60
N GLU A 215 -9.38 -30.68 -11.35
CA GLU A 215 -7.97 -30.24 -11.46
C GLU A 215 -7.43 -29.68 -10.13
N ALA A 216 -8.22 -28.88 -9.41
CA ALA A 216 -7.89 -28.40 -8.06
C ALA A 216 -7.69 -29.58 -7.07
N ILE A 217 -8.63 -30.54 -7.03
CA ILE A 217 -8.51 -31.74 -6.16
C ILE A 217 -7.28 -32.57 -6.55
N ARG A 218 -6.99 -32.71 -7.85
CA ARG A 218 -5.83 -33.49 -8.33
C ARG A 218 -4.50 -32.83 -7.98
N ASN A 219 -4.45 -31.50 -7.92
CA ASN A 219 -3.26 -30.73 -7.56
C ASN A 219 -3.12 -30.48 -6.05
N LEU A 220 -4.14 -30.83 -5.24
CA LEU A 220 -4.17 -30.65 -3.79
C LEU A 220 -2.89 -31.14 -3.07
N PRO A 221 -2.34 -32.35 -3.32
CA PRO A 221 -1.13 -32.80 -2.63
C PRO A 221 0.14 -31.97 -2.94
N LYS A 222 0.18 -31.28 -4.10
CA LYS A 222 1.31 -30.44 -4.50
C LYS A 222 1.24 -29.03 -3.94
N LEU A 223 0.04 -28.55 -3.61
CA LEU A 223 -0.22 -27.19 -3.12
C LEU A 223 -0.25 -27.12 -1.59
N LEU A 224 -0.65 -28.21 -0.91
CA LEU A 224 -0.71 -28.27 0.57
C LEU A 224 0.57 -27.80 1.29
N PRO A 225 1.79 -28.17 0.85
CA PRO A 225 3.01 -27.68 1.49
C PRO A 225 3.19 -26.16 1.31
N LYS A 226 2.78 -25.61 0.16
CA LYS A 226 2.92 -24.18 -0.19
C LYS A 226 1.92 -23.27 0.54
N LEU A 227 0.77 -23.80 0.96
CA LEU A 227 -0.25 -23.02 1.70
C LEU A 227 0.28 -22.50 3.04
N ASN A 228 1.26 -23.19 3.63
CA ASN A 228 1.91 -22.74 4.85
C ASN A 228 2.70 -21.45 4.62
N ASP A 229 3.22 -21.20 3.43
CA ASP A 229 4.06 -20.04 3.12
C ASP A 229 3.22 -18.79 2.81
N VAL A 230 1.91 -18.95 2.60
CA VAL A 230 0.95 -17.85 2.43
C VAL A 230 0.72 -17.14 3.77
N PRO A 231 1.09 -15.85 3.90
CA PRO A 231 1.03 -15.15 5.17
C PRO A 231 -0.39 -15.02 5.75
N GLU A 232 -1.39 -14.80 4.89
CA GLU A 232 -2.78 -14.54 5.26
C GLU A 232 -3.51 -15.77 5.80
N LEU A 233 -3.02 -16.97 5.53
CA LEU A 233 -3.66 -18.23 5.92
C LEU A 233 -3.10 -18.83 7.20
N ARG A 234 -2.13 -18.17 7.86
CA ARG A 234 -1.24 -18.76 8.88
C ARG A 234 -1.94 -19.52 10.01
N GLY A 235 -2.23 -19.04 11.20
CA GLY A 235 -2.82 -19.85 12.30
C GLY A 235 -4.27 -20.37 12.12
N THR A 236 -4.70 -20.77 10.92
CA THR A 236 -6.07 -21.27 10.65
C THR A 236 -6.26 -22.70 11.21
N PRO A 237 -7.21 -22.92 12.15
CA PRO A 237 -7.48 -24.23 12.73
C PRO A 237 -7.83 -25.28 11.65
N GLY A 238 -7.10 -26.40 11.64
CA GLY A 238 -7.29 -27.49 10.68
C GLY A 238 -6.27 -27.53 9.54
N LEU A 239 -5.82 -26.37 9.04
CA LEU A 239 -4.72 -26.30 8.07
C LEU A 239 -3.39 -26.72 8.72
N GLU A 240 -3.14 -26.33 9.97
CA GLU A 240 -1.96 -26.79 10.74
C GLU A 240 -1.91 -28.32 10.94
N THR A 241 -3.07 -28.98 11.01
CA THR A 241 -3.15 -30.45 11.17
C THR A 241 -2.86 -31.14 9.84
N ILE A 242 -3.33 -30.58 8.72
CA ILE A 242 -3.04 -31.06 7.37
C ILE A 242 -1.57 -30.77 7.01
N ALA A 243 -1.07 -29.60 7.38
CA ALA A 243 0.32 -29.18 7.27
C ALA A 243 1.25 -30.10 8.05
N ARG A 244 0.98 -30.41 9.34
CA ARG A 244 1.78 -31.37 10.12
C ARG A 244 1.83 -32.77 9.52
N ILE A 245 0.79 -33.18 8.79
CA ILE A 245 0.76 -34.44 8.06
C ILE A 245 1.63 -34.34 6.78
N ALA A 246 1.69 -33.17 6.15
CA ALA A 246 2.55 -32.87 5.00
C ALA A 246 4.02 -32.59 5.38
N ASP A 247 4.30 -32.06 6.58
CA ASP A 247 5.63 -31.72 7.11
C ASP A 247 6.48 -32.97 7.37
N LYS A 248 5.85 -34.14 7.53
CA LYS A 248 6.57 -35.42 7.52
C LYS A 248 7.05 -35.85 6.13
N ALA A 249 6.61 -35.16 5.07
CA ALA A 249 6.87 -35.57 3.70
C ALA A 249 7.79 -34.64 2.91
N HIS A 250 7.82 -33.31 3.10
CA HIS A 250 8.82 -32.39 2.50
C HIS A 250 8.70 -30.99 3.15
N ILE A 251 9.66 -30.58 3.98
CA ILE A 251 9.88 -29.15 4.25
C ILE A 251 10.59 -28.61 3.01
N ALA A 252 9.91 -27.78 2.21
CA ALA A 252 10.55 -27.07 1.12
C ALA A 252 11.47 -26.00 1.72
N GLU A 253 12.77 -26.31 1.81
CA GLU A 253 13.77 -25.34 2.24
C GLU A 253 13.81 -24.17 1.25
N THR A 254 13.43 -22.96 1.69
CA THR A 254 13.55 -21.75 0.88
C THR A 254 15.01 -21.35 0.89
N HIS A 255 15.64 -21.32 -0.28
CA HIS A 255 17.06 -21.00 -0.41
C HIS A 255 17.22 -19.55 -0.90
N GLY A 256 18.11 -18.80 -0.26
CA GLY A 256 18.50 -17.48 -0.73
C GLY A 256 19.37 -17.54 -1.97
N ARG A 257 19.66 -16.37 -2.56
CA ARG A 257 20.52 -16.24 -3.75
C ARG A 257 21.92 -16.85 -3.56
N ASP A 258 22.37 -16.89 -2.31
CA ASP A 258 23.69 -17.42 -1.92
C ASP A 258 23.66 -18.92 -1.58
N GLY A 259 22.52 -19.60 -1.78
CA GLY A 259 22.36 -21.04 -1.54
C GLY A 259 22.19 -21.44 -0.08
N HIS A 260 22.05 -20.48 0.85
CA HIS A 260 21.72 -20.75 2.25
C HIS A 260 20.21 -20.87 2.46
N VAL A 261 19.79 -21.77 3.36
CA VAL A 261 18.39 -21.90 3.78
C VAL A 261 17.99 -20.63 4.53
N LEU A 262 16.98 -19.93 4.02
CA LEU A 262 16.37 -18.77 4.66
C LEU A 262 15.40 -19.26 5.72
N GLU A 263 15.66 -18.88 6.97
CA GLU A 263 14.75 -19.17 8.06
C GLU A 263 13.44 -18.38 7.89
N ARG A 264 12.34 -19.10 8.01
CA ARG A 264 11.00 -18.52 7.91
C ARG A 264 10.72 -17.62 9.11
N PRO A 265 10.28 -16.35 8.91
CA PRO A 265 9.88 -15.49 10.02
C PRO A 265 8.74 -16.13 10.82
N SER A 266 9.02 -16.50 12.07
CA SER A 266 8.09 -17.19 12.98
C SER A 266 7.48 -16.23 14.01
N ALA A 267 6.98 -15.09 13.54
CA ALA A 267 6.31 -14.13 14.41
C ALA A 267 4.88 -14.59 14.71
N LYS A 268 4.55 -14.79 15.99
CA LYS A 268 3.17 -14.92 16.45
C LYS A 268 2.71 -13.56 16.97
N ALA A 269 1.74 -12.95 16.31
CA ALA A 269 1.25 -11.65 16.74
C ALA A 269 0.58 -11.77 18.13
N PRO A 270 0.95 -10.95 19.12
CA PRO A 270 0.28 -10.94 20.40
C PRO A 270 -1.17 -10.49 20.24
N ARG A 271 -2.04 -10.89 21.16
CA ARG A 271 -3.43 -10.39 21.19
C ARG A 271 -3.44 -8.99 21.77
N THR A 272 -4.01 -8.04 21.03
CA THR A 272 -4.13 -6.65 21.47
C THR A 272 -5.52 -6.10 21.19
N ILE A 273 -5.77 -4.88 21.66
CA ILE A 273 -6.96 -4.10 21.32
C ILE A 273 -7.09 -3.82 19.82
N LEU A 274 -6.01 -3.94 19.04
CA LEU A 274 -5.98 -3.68 17.60
C LEU A 274 -6.60 -4.81 16.76
N ASN A 275 -6.88 -5.97 17.35
CA ASN A 275 -7.29 -7.19 16.64
C ASN A 275 -8.74 -7.63 16.93
N ARG A 276 -9.60 -6.70 17.33
CA ARG A 276 -11.01 -7.00 17.65
C ARG A 276 -11.90 -6.90 16.39
N ALA A 277 -13.18 -7.18 16.57
CA ALA A 277 -14.19 -6.93 15.53
C ALA A 277 -14.33 -5.42 15.27
N ALA A 278 -14.37 -5.02 14.01
CA ALA A 278 -14.50 -3.61 13.62
C ALA A 278 -15.94 -3.11 13.78
N SER A 279 -16.09 -1.85 14.18
CA SER A 279 -17.33 -1.09 14.06
C SER A 279 -17.59 -0.71 12.60
N ALA A 280 -18.77 -0.17 12.31
CA ALA A 280 -19.09 0.40 11.00
C ALA A 280 -18.55 1.82 10.79
N GLN A 281 -17.87 2.40 11.79
CA GLN A 281 -17.42 3.77 11.78
C GLN A 281 -15.89 3.84 11.74
N ARG A 282 -15.35 4.95 11.26
CA ARG A 282 -13.91 5.16 11.13
C ARG A 282 -13.48 6.42 11.86
N ARG A 283 -12.20 6.45 12.17
CA ARG A 283 -11.44 7.60 12.62
C ARG A 283 -10.27 7.80 11.68
N TYR A 284 -9.99 9.05 11.35
CA TYR A 284 -8.94 9.38 10.41
C TYR A 284 -8.14 10.58 10.92
N SER A 285 -6.82 10.41 10.99
CA SER A 285 -5.87 11.50 11.24
C SER A 285 -4.83 11.52 10.14
N PHE A 286 -4.34 12.70 9.80
CA PHE A 286 -3.34 12.87 8.76
C PHE A 286 -2.33 13.95 9.13
N GLY A 287 -1.14 13.87 8.57
CA GLY A 287 -0.07 14.83 8.81
C GLY A 287 1.17 14.53 7.98
N SER A 288 2.03 15.54 7.83
CA SER A 288 3.22 15.46 6.97
C SER A 288 4.49 15.57 7.81
N LEU A 289 5.51 14.76 7.48
CA LEU A 289 6.85 14.86 8.05
C LEU A 289 7.90 15.15 6.98
N SER A 290 9.08 15.59 7.41
CA SER A 290 10.21 15.93 6.52
C SER A 290 10.85 14.67 5.90
N LEU A 291 10.73 14.50 4.57
CA LEU A 291 11.45 13.44 3.86
C LEU A 291 12.96 13.67 3.91
N LYS A 292 13.39 14.94 3.98
CA LYS A 292 14.80 15.31 4.15
C LYS A 292 15.37 14.74 5.45
N THR A 293 14.63 14.86 6.55
CA THR A 293 15.03 14.34 7.87
C THR A 293 15.11 12.81 7.84
N VAL A 294 14.10 12.15 7.25
CA VAL A 294 14.14 10.69 7.06
C VAL A 294 15.35 10.24 6.23
N LYS A 295 15.65 10.94 5.13
CA LYS A 295 16.83 10.64 4.29
C LYS A 295 18.15 10.90 5.02
N LYS A 296 18.21 11.89 5.91
CA LYS A 296 19.38 12.14 6.76
C LYS A 296 19.61 10.97 7.72
N ILE A 297 18.59 10.59 8.48
CA ILE A 297 18.64 9.47 9.44
C ILE A 297 19.07 8.18 8.76
N LYS A 298 18.43 7.83 7.63
CA LYS A 298 18.77 6.58 6.92
C LYS A 298 20.24 6.55 6.48
N ASN A 299 20.79 7.70 6.07
CA ASN A 299 22.16 7.77 5.57
C ASN A 299 23.17 7.64 6.72
N VAL A 300 22.91 8.25 7.87
CA VAL A 300 23.78 8.16 9.06
C VAL A 300 23.84 6.72 9.59
N TYR A 301 22.69 6.04 9.65
CA TYR A 301 22.61 4.67 10.20
C TYR A 301 22.73 3.55 9.17
N GLY A 302 22.94 3.87 7.89
CA GLY A 302 23.06 2.86 6.82
C GLY A 302 21.78 2.05 6.57
N THR A 303 20.60 2.63 6.82
CA THR A 303 19.29 1.99 6.65
C THR A 303 18.55 2.53 5.42
N THR A 304 17.33 2.06 5.18
CA THR A 304 16.44 2.51 4.11
C THR A 304 15.36 3.48 4.61
N VAL A 305 14.73 4.22 3.69
CA VAL A 305 13.58 5.10 4.01
C VAL A 305 12.46 4.30 4.69
N ASN A 306 12.19 3.10 4.19
CA ASN A 306 11.16 2.22 4.74
C ASN A 306 11.47 1.79 6.18
N ASP A 307 12.74 1.55 6.50
CA ASP A 307 13.15 1.14 7.86
C ASP A 307 12.91 2.27 8.86
N VAL A 308 13.23 3.52 8.48
CA VAL A 308 12.93 4.70 9.32
C VAL A 308 11.43 4.86 9.51
N ILE A 309 10.63 4.77 8.45
CA ILE A 309 9.16 4.87 8.52
C ILE A 309 8.57 3.80 9.44
N VAL A 310 9.01 2.55 9.30
CA VAL A 310 8.56 1.46 10.18
C VAL A 310 9.00 1.70 11.62
N ALA A 311 10.23 2.16 11.86
CA ALA A 311 10.73 2.44 13.21
C ALA A 311 9.93 3.53 13.93
N ILE A 312 9.65 4.66 13.27
CA ILE A 312 8.84 5.74 13.87
C ILE A 312 7.38 5.32 14.04
N SER A 313 6.84 4.52 13.10
CA SER A 313 5.48 3.96 13.23
C SER A 313 5.39 2.97 14.39
N THR A 314 6.44 2.18 14.60
CA THR A 314 6.58 1.27 15.75
C THR A 314 6.58 2.05 17.05
N ALA A 315 7.32 3.16 17.11
CA ALA A 315 7.34 4.06 18.27
C ALA A 315 5.96 4.65 18.56
N ALA A 316 5.30 5.17 17.53
CA ALA A 316 3.99 5.81 17.69
C ALA A 316 2.91 4.82 18.16
N VAL A 317 2.91 3.59 17.65
CA VAL A 317 1.98 2.54 18.12
C VAL A 317 2.34 2.04 19.50
N ARG A 318 3.64 1.96 19.83
CA ARG A 318 4.10 1.65 21.19
C ARG A 318 3.55 2.67 22.20
N GLU A 319 3.73 3.97 21.95
CA GLU A 319 3.22 5.02 22.82
C GLU A 319 1.68 4.99 22.92
N PHE A 320 1.00 4.82 21.78
CA PHE A 320 -0.46 4.68 21.75
C PHE A 320 -0.98 3.55 22.66
N LEU A 321 -0.29 2.41 22.70
CA LEU A 321 -0.64 1.28 23.56
C LEU A 321 -0.20 1.47 25.02
N LEU A 322 0.96 2.11 25.26
CA LEU A 322 1.43 2.44 26.61
C LEU A 322 0.48 3.39 27.34
N GLU A 323 0.00 4.43 26.65
CA GLU A 323 -1.01 5.37 27.18
C GLU A 323 -2.31 4.69 27.66
N ARG A 324 -2.55 3.46 27.19
CA ARG A 324 -3.76 2.67 27.45
C ARG A 324 -3.52 1.49 28.37
N ASP A 325 -2.29 1.30 28.87
CA ASP A 325 -1.86 0.12 29.62
C ASP A 325 -2.12 -1.21 28.84
N GLU A 326 -2.02 -1.18 27.52
CA GLU A 326 -2.37 -2.28 26.60
C GLU A 326 -1.19 -2.74 25.72
N LEU A 327 0.04 -2.28 26.03
CA LEU A 327 1.25 -2.76 25.34
C LEU A 327 1.59 -4.19 25.83
N PRO A 328 1.67 -5.19 24.93
CA PRO A 328 2.09 -6.55 25.30
C PRO A 328 3.59 -6.62 25.65
N GLU A 329 3.99 -7.71 26.33
CA GLU A 329 5.40 -8.01 26.57
C GLU A 329 6.12 -8.41 25.27
N GLU A 330 5.43 -9.13 24.38
CA GLU A 330 5.94 -9.50 23.07
C GLU A 330 5.84 -8.36 22.06
N ASP A 331 6.77 -8.34 21.10
CA ASP A 331 6.72 -7.41 19.97
C ASP A 331 5.46 -7.60 19.12
N LEU A 332 4.89 -6.48 18.68
CA LEU A 332 3.83 -6.51 17.68
C LEU A 332 4.35 -7.04 16.35
N VAL A 333 3.42 -7.46 15.50
CA VAL A 333 3.71 -7.94 14.15
C VAL A 333 2.95 -7.10 13.14
N ALA A 334 3.64 -6.52 12.17
CA ALA A 334 3.04 -5.71 11.13
C ALA A 334 2.93 -6.48 9.80
N MET A 335 1.83 -6.24 9.08
CA MET A 335 1.76 -6.53 7.65
C MET A 335 2.34 -5.34 6.87
N ILE A 336 3.31 -5.62 6.00
CA ILE A 336 4.06 -4.61 5.24
C ILE A 336 4.06 -5.02 3.77
N PRO A 337 3.28 -4.34 2.90
CA PRO A 337 3.27 -4.63 1.47
C PRO A 337 4.67 -4.48 0.82
N LEU A 338 4.99 -5.37 -0.11
CA LEU A 338 6.18 -5.31 -0.98
C LEU A 338 5.80 -4.74 -2.34
N SER A 339 6.58 -3.78 -2.81
CA SER A 339 6.56 -3.38 -4.21
C SER A 339 7.37 -4.39 -5.04
N ILE A 340 6.71 -5.41 -5.60
CA ILE A 340 7.33 -6.30 -6.59
C ILE A 340 7.15 -5.65 -7.97
N ARG A 341 8.15 -4.90 -8.43
CA ARG A 341 8.24 -4.46 -9.84
C ARG A 341 9.40 -5.20 -10.52
N THR A 342 9.07 -6.08 -11.46
CA THR A 342 10.02 -6.59 -12.47
C THR A 342 9.99 -5.66 -13.68
N GLN A 343 11.16 -5.32 -14.24
CA GLN A 343 11.32 -4.33 -15.32
C GLN A 343 10.60 -4.69 -16.63
N ASP A 344 10.14 -5.94 -16.80
CA ASP A 344 9.50 -6.45 -18.03
C ASP A 344 7.96 -6.32 -18.05
N GLU A 345 7.35 -5.64 -17.07
CA GLU A 345 5.87 -5.63 -16.88
C GLU A 345 5.23 -4.23 -16.96
N SER A 346 5.84 -3.34 -17.73
CA SER A 346 5.22 -2.06 -18.08
C SER A 346 4.00 -2.32 -18.98
N GLY A 347 2.78 -2.16 -18.46
CA GLY A 347 1.53 -2.24 -19.23
C GLY A 347 0.68 -3.51 -19.02
N THR A 348 1.03 -4.40 -18.08
CA THR A 348 0.18 -5.54 -17.70
C THR A 348 -0.48 -5.32 -16.35
N PHE A 349 -1.81 -5.21 -16.36
CA PHE A 349 -2.65 -5.11 -15.18
C PHE A 349 -2.79 -6.48 -14.47
N GLY A 350 -2.31 -6.60 -13.23
CA GLY A 350 -2.71 -7.64 -12.27
C GLY A 350 -2.19 -7.38 -10.85
N ASN A 351 -3.01 -7.57 -9.82
CA ASN A 351 -2.64 -7.40 -8.41
C ASN A 351 -1.52 -8.38 -7.99
N ARG A 352 -0.28 -7.88 -7.92
CA ARG A 352 0.87 -8.57 -7.34
C ARG A 352 1.31 -7.94 -6.02
N VAL A 353 0.36 -7.63 -5.14
CA VAL A 353 0.67 -7.26 -3.76
C VAL A 353 1.11 -8.51 -3.02
N SER A 354 2.42 -8.71 -2.90
CA SER A 354 2.99 -9.59 -1.89
C SER A 354 3.11 -8.80 -0.59
N ALA A 355 2.70 -9.37 0.53
CA ALA A 355 2.85 -8.73 1.83
C ALA A 355 3.83 -9.52 2.70
N MET A 356 4.70 -8.80 3.43
CA MET A 356 5.54 -9.39 4.46
C MET A 356 4.86 -9.28 5.80
N ILE A 357 4.99 -10.33 6.60
CA ILE A 357 4.61 -10.31 8.01
C ILE A 357 5.90 -10.24 8.82
N VAL A 358 6.09 -9.13 9.53
CA VAL A 358 7.36 -8.74 10.14
C VAL A 358 7.13 -8.35 11.61
N PRO A 359 7.86 -8.92 12.59
CA PRO A 359 7.91 -8.36 13.93
C PRO A 359 8.39 -6.92 13.88
N ILE A 360 7.73 -6.04 14.63
CA ILE A 360 8.17 -4.67 14.81
C ILE A 360 8.58 -4.48 16.28
N PRO A 361 9.76 -3.89 16.56
CA PRO A 361 10.35 -3.84 17.90
C PRO A 361 9.63 -2.88 18.86
N THR A 362 8.38 -3.17 19.20
CA THR A 362 7.57 -2.36 20.12
C THR A 362 7.98 -2.51 21.57
N SER A 363 8.79 -3.51 21.94
CA SER A 363 9.36 -3.67 23.27
C SER A 363 10.60 -2.78 23.52
N GLU A 364 11.29 -2.33 22.47
CA GLU A 364 12.51 -1.53 22.54
C GLU A 364 12.22 -0.02 22.67
N PRO A 365 12.52 0.61 23.83
CA PRO A 365 12.30 2.06 24.02
C PRO A 365 13.34 2.93 23.29
N ASP A 366 14.59 2.48 23.11
CA ASP A 366 15.63 3.31 22.50
C ASP A 366 15.37 3.50 21.00
N PRO A 367 15.29 4.74 20.50
CA PRO A 367 14.93 4.99 19.10
C PRO A 367 15.96 4.46 18.11
N VAL A 368 17.27 4.54 18.44
CA VAL A 368 18.33 4.11 17.53
C VAL A 368 18.39 2.59 17.48
N GLU A 369 18.30 1.93 18.63
CA GLU A 369 18.28 0.46 18.69
C GLU A 369 17.02 -0.10 18.04
N ARG A 370 15.86 0.53 18.26
CA ARG A 370 14.60 0.18 17.59
C ARG A 370 14.74 0.26 16.07
N LEU A 371 15.38 1.31 15.54
CA LEU A 371 15.66 1.45 14.10
C LEU A 371 16.58 0.32 13.58
N ARG A 372 17.63 -0.04 14.32
CA ARG A 372 18.54 -1.12 13.93
C ARG A 372 17.85 -2.48 13.91
N ILE A 373 17.05 -2.78 14.93
CA ILE A 373 16.27 -4.03 14.99
C ILE A 373 15.26 -4.06 13.83
N ALA A 374 14.51 -2.99 13.60
CA ALA A 374 13.56 -2.89 12.50
C ALA A 374 14.24 -3.11 11.13
N HIS A 375 15.41 -2.50 10.90
CA HIS A 375 16.20 -2.72 9.69
C HIS A 375 16.61 -4.20 9.51
N GLY A 376 17.05 -4.86 10.58
CA GLY A 376 17.40 -6.28 10.57
C GLY A 376 16.22 -7.18 10.22
N GLU A 377 15.07 -6.97 10.87
CA GLU A 377 13.85 -7.75 10.63
C GLU A 377 13.28 -7.53 9.23
N LEU A 378 13.24 -6.28 8.75
CA LEU A 378 12.81 -5.95 7.40
C LEU A 378 13.72 -6.57 6.34
N SER A 379 15.04 -6.57 6.57
CA SER A 379 15.99 -7.16 5.61
C SER A 379 15.82 -8.67 5.51
N ARG A 380 15.73 -9.38 6.65
CA ARG A 380 15.46 -10.83 6.69
C ARG A 380 14.13 -11.18 6.01
N ALA A 381 13.09 -10.40 6.30
CA ALA A 381 11.78 -10.60 5.69
C ALA A 381 11.84 -10.39 4.17
N LYS A 382 12.50 -9.33 3.70
CA LYS A 382 12.67 -9.06 2.25
C LYS A 382 13.39 -10.21 1.55
N ASP A 383 14.45 -10.75 2.15
CA ASP A 383 15.19 -11.89 1.59
C ASP A 383 14.32 -13.15 1.50
N TYR A 384 13.57 -13.46 2.56
CA TYR A 384 12.67 -14.62 2.59
C TYR A 384 11.50 -14.50 1.62
N TYR A 385 10.71 -13.43 1.72
CA TYR A 385 9.52 -13.24 0.88
C TYR A 385 9.87 -12.94 -0.58
N GLY A 386 11.04 -12.33 -0.84
CA GLY A 386 11.56 -12.11 -2.19
C GLY A 386 12.05 -13.39 -2.87
N ALA A 387 12.29 -14.47 -2.12
CA ALA A 387 12.63 -15.79 -2.65
C ALA A 387 11.40 -16.66 -2.95
N LEU A 388 10.20 -16.26 -2.49
CA LEU A 388 8.97 -16.99 -2.77
C LEU A 388 8.51 -16.78 -4.23
N PRO A 389 7.88 -17.79 -4.86
CA PRO A 389 7.26 -17.63 -6.17
C PRO A 389 6.20 -16.53 -6.17
N ALA A 390 6.19 -15.68 -7.20
CA ALA A 390 5.28 -14.53 -7.31
C ALA A 390 3.80 -14.92 -7.43
N ASP A 391 3.51 -16.15 -7.86
CA ASP A 391 2.17 -16.70 -8.07
C ASP A 391 1.62 -17.48 -6.85
N ILE A 392 2.40 -17.62 -5.77
CA ILE A 392 2.05 -18.49 -4.63
C ILE A 392 0.69 -18.16 -4.01
N LEU A 393 0.35 -16.87 -3.90
CA LEU A 393 -0.93 -16.40 -3.35
C LEU A 393 -2.08 -16.71 -4.32
N VAL A 394 -1.90 -16.43 -5.61
CA VAL A 394 -2.89 -16.71 -6.66
C VAL A 394 -3.20 -18.21 -6.75
N ASP A 395 -2.15 -19.04 -6.72
CA ASP A 395 -2.25 -20.50 -6.69
C ASP A 395 -3.02 -21.00 -5.48
N ALA A 396 -2.73 -20.44 -4.30
CA ALA A 396 -3.43 -20.79 -3.06
C ALA A 396 -4.91 -20.41 -3.11
N MET A 397 -5.25 -19.23 -3.64
CA MET A 397 -6.63 -18.75 -3.73
C MET A 397 -7.45 -19.49 -4.78
N ASN A 398 -6.85 -19.87 -5.91
CA ASN A 398 -7.49 -20.64 -6.98
C ASN A 398 -7.89 -22.06 -6.55
N PHE A 399 -7.41 -22.53 -5.40
CA PHE A 399 -7.81 -23.82 -4.84
C PHE A 399 -9.24 -23.82 -4.29
N ILE A 400 -9.78 -22.66 -3.89
CA ILE A 400 -11.15 -22.57 -3.37
C ILE A 400 -12.14 -22.58 -4.55
N PRO A 401 -13.07 -23.56 -4.63
CA PRO A 401 -14.10 -23.55 -5.67
C PRO A 401 -14.87 -22.22 -5.67
N SER A 402 -15.07 -21.61 -6.85
CA SER A 402 -15.71 -20.28 -7.00
C SER A 402 -17.09 -20.21 -6.33
N THR A 403 -17.85 -21.31 -6.34
CA THR A 403 -19.16 -21.45 -5.68
C THR A 403 -19.12 -21.40 -4.15
N LEU A 404 -17.98 -21.71 -3.55
CA LEU A 404 -17.77 -21.66 -2.11
C LEU A 404 -17.00 -20.41 -1.67
N TYR A 405 -16.42 -19.66 -2.61
CA TYR A 405 -15.50 -18.57 -2.34
C TYR A 405 -16.04 -17.54 -1.35
N THR A 406 -17.20 -16.95 -1.67
CA THR A 406 -17.85 -15.95 -0.81
C THR A 406 -18.21 -16.49 0.58
N ARG A 407 -18.59 -17.77 0.67
CA ARG A 407 -18.94 -18.40 1.95
C ARG A 407 -17.71 -18.66 2.80
N THR A 408 -16.65 -19.17 2.19
CA THR A 408 -15.37 -19.42 2.84
C THR A 408 -14.75 -18.11 3.32
N ALA A 409 -14.69 -17.08 2.46
CA ALA A 409 -14.19 -15.75 2.84
C ALA A 409 -14.95 -15.17 4.04
N ARG A 410 -16.30 -15.19 4.01
CA ARG A 410 -17.12 -14.72 5.14
C ARG A 410 -16.87 -15.51 6.43
N ALA A 411 -16.72 -16.82 6.34
CA ALA A 411 -16.41 -17.66 7.50
C ALA A 411 -15.03 -17.34 8.07
N THR A 412 -14.02 -17.14 7.22
CA THR A 412 -12.66 -16.76 7.63
C THR A 412 -12.65 -15.38 8.30
N THR A 413 -13.32 -14.38 7.72
CA THR A 413 -13.43 -13.04 8.32
C THR A 413 -14.13 -13.10 9.69
N ALA A 414 -15.23 -13.86 9.80
CA ALA A 414 -15.93 -14.02 11.07
C ALA A 414 -15.06 -14.74 12.13
N LEU A 415 -14.22 -15.69 11.71
CA LEU A 415 -13.27 -16.35 12.59
C LEU A 415 -12.15 -15.41 13.04
N ALA A 416 -11.61 -14.59 12.13
CA ALA A 416 -10.59 -13.59 12.44
C ALA A 416 -11.08 -12.54 13.44
N ALA A 417 -12.37 -12.21 13.43
CA ALA A 417 -13.02 -11.34 14.41
C ALA A 417 -13.20 -11.99 15.81
N SER A 418 -12.97 -13.30 15.93
CA SER A 418 -13.22 -14.04 17.16
C SER A 418 -12.14 -13.75 18.22
N PRO A 419 -12.52 -13.48 19.48
CA PRO A 419 -11.55 -13.31 20.58
C PRO A 419 -10.64 -14.53 20.80
N ASN A 420 -11.07 -15.70 20.33
CA ASN A 420 -10.33 -16.96 20.47
C ASN A 420 -9.37 -17.22 19.31
N PHE A 421 -9.37 -16.39 18.28
CA PHE A 421 -8.41 -16.47 17.19
C PHE A 421 -7.08 -15.83 17.59
N GLN A 422 -5.97 -16.36 17.09
CA GLN A 422 -4.66 -15.73 17.24
C GLN A 422 -4.41 -14.88 16.00
N PRO A 423 -4.19 -13.56 16.13
CA PRO A 423 -3.99 -12.71 14.97
C PRO A 423 -2.73 -13.12 14.20
N HIS A 424 -2.72 -12.86 12.88
CA HIS A 424 -1.53 -13.06 12.04
C HIS A 424 -0.59 -11.85 12.07
N TYR A 425 -1.16 -10.67 12.30
CA TYR A 425 -0.50 -9.38 12.46
C TYR A 425 -1.43 -8.46 13.26
N ASN A 426 -0.89 -7.43 13.89
CA ASN A 426 -1.60 -6.46 14.72
C ASN A 426 -2.13 -5.26 13.92
N LEU A 427 -1.40 -4.87 12.89
CA LEU A 427 -1.65 -3.68 12.09
C LEU A 427 -0.99 -3.79 10.71
N THR A 428 -1.33 -2.86 9.84
CA THR A 428 -0.62 -2.64 8.57
C THR A 428 0.20 -1.38 8.62
N ILE A 429 1.43 -1.46 8.10
CA ILE A 429 2.28 -0.30 7.82
C ILE A 429 2.63 -0.34 6.33
N SER A 430 2.13 0.63 5.58
CA SER A 430 2.31 0.70 4.13
C SER A 430 3.03 1.98 3.74
N ASN A 431 4.00 1.87 2.82
CA ASN A 431 4.78 2.98 2.33
C ASN A 431 4.74 3.01 0.79
N ILE A 432 4.14 4.05 0.24
CA ILE A 432 3.89 4.22 -1.19
C ILE A 432 4.87 5.28 -1.72
N PRO A 433 5.81 4.91 -2.61
CA PRO A 433 6.63 5.90 -3.29
C PRO A 433 5.74 6.78 -4.16
N GLY A 434 5.71 8.08 -3.87
CA GLY A 434 5.01 9.06 -4.68
C GLY A 434 5.96 9.95 -5.51
N PRO A 435 5.39 10.87 -6.28
CA PRO A 435 6.13 11.68 -7.24
C PRO A 435 7.03 12.71 -6.56
N SER A 436 8.20 12.96 -7.17
CA SER A 436 9.14 14.00 -6.74
C SER A 436 8.96 15.33 -7.48
N VAL A 437 7.96 15.41 -8.36
CA VAL A 437 7.62 16.58 -9.17
C VAL A 437 6.29 17.17 -8.68
N PRO A 438 6.05 18.48 -8.89
CA PRO A 438 4.72 19.04 -8.61
C PRO A 438 3.66 18.35 -9.47
N LEU A 439 2.46 18.28 -8.92
CA LEU A 439 1.27 17.77 -9.59
C LEU A 439 0.16 18.81 -9.50
N TYR A 440 -0.78 18.76 -10.43
CA TYR A 440 -1.89 19.69 -10.54
C TYR A 440 -3.20 18.98 -10.85
N VAL A 441 -4.29 19.50 -10.29
CA VAL A 441 -5.66 19.07 -10.58
C VAL A 441 -6.38 20.25 -11.23
N ALA A 442 -6.57 20.19 -12.55
CA ALA A 442 -7.12 21.30 -13.35
C ALA A 442 -6.43 22.65 -13.05
N GLY A 443 -5.10 22.62 -12.99
CA GLY A 443 -4.24 23.77 -12.68
C GLY A 443 -4.08 24.11 -11.20
N ALA A 444 -4.85 23.51 -10.28
CA ALA A 444 -4.64 23.69 -8.83
C ALA A 444 -3.47 22.83 -8.34
N GLU A 445 -2.46 23.43 -7.71
CA GLU A 445 -1.24 22.74 -7.26
C GLU A 445 -1.55 21.78 -6.11
N VAL A 446 -1.05 20.56 -6.21
CA VAL A 446 -1.04 19.59 -5.12
C VAL A 446 -0.02 19.99 -4.07
N LEU A 447 -0.51 20.19 -2.84
CA LEU A 447 0.31 20.52 -1.68
C LEU A 447 0.71 19.27 -0.90
N CYS A 448 -0.24 18.35 -0.70
CA CYS A 448 -0.07 17.10 0.06
C CYS A 448 -0.99 16.00 -0.52
N ASP A 449 -0.61 14.74 -0.35
CA ASP A 449 -1.39 13.56 -0.75
C ASP A 449 -1.42 12.53 0.40
N TYR A 450 -2.49 12.58 1.20
CA TYR A 450 -2.65 11.72 2.37
C TYR A 450 -3.42 10.44 2.00
N PRO A 451 -2.81 9.25 2.10
CA PRO A 451 -3.50 8.01 1.85
C PRO A 451 -4.62 7.76 2.88
N VAL A 452 -5.69 7.11 2.46
CA VAL A 452 -6.78 6.67 3.35
C VAL A 452 -7.00 5.19 3.11
N SER A 453 -6.44 4.39 4.00
CA SER A 453 -6.39 2.93 3.85
C SER A 453 -7.59 2.24 4.51
N ILE A 454 -7.55 0.92 4.57
CA ILE A 454 -8.66 0.09 5.06
C ILE A 454 -8.33 -0.47 6.44
N VAL A 455 -9.38 -0.56 7.25
CA VAL A 455 -9.42 -1.34 8.49
C VAL A 455 -10.65 -2.24 8.49
N GLY A 456 -10.51 -3.39 9.15
CA GLY A 456 -11.53 -4.43 9.17
C GLY A 456 -11.38 -5.34 10.39
N ASP A 457 -12.22 -6.35 10.46
CA ASP A 457 -12.19 -7.33 11.54
C ASP A 457 -10.77 -7.93 11.69
N GLY A 458 -10.21 -7.85 12.91
CA GLY A 458 -8.86 -8.34 13.20
C GLY A 458 -7.73 -7.38 12.84
N MET A 459 -7.99 -6.22 12.22
CA MET A 459 -6.99 -5.19 11.93
C MET A 459 -7.65 -3.80 12.01
N LEU A 460 -7.67 -3.25 13.23
CA LEU A 460 -8.39 -2.01 13.56
C LEU A 460 -7.55 -0.74 13.40
N LEU A 461 -6.27 -0.86 13.04
CA LEU A 461 -5.37 0.26 12.81
C LEU A 461 -4.54 0.03 11.55
N ASN A 462 -4.45 1.06 10.71
CA ASN A 462 -3.67 1.07 9.49
C ASN A 462 -2.91 2.39 9.38
N ILE A 463 -1.60 2.28 9.20
CA ILE A 463 -0.69 3.41 8.97
C ILE A 463 -0.24 3.32 7.52
N THR A 464 -0.66 4.27 6.71
CA THR A 464 -0.20 4.35 5.32
C THR A 464 0.47 5.70 5.09
N VAL A 465 1.63 5.67 4.43
CA VAL A 465 2.40 6.87 4.10
C VAL A 465 2.67 6.93 2.61
N MET A 466 2.67 8.14 2.07
CA MET A 466 3.09 8.43 0.71
C MET A 466 4.15 9.52 0.70
N SER A 467 5.20 9.34 -0.09
CA SER A 467 6.20 10.41 -0.26
C SER A 467 5.76 11.39 -1.35
N TYR A 468 5.73 12.68 -1.07
CA TYR A 468 5.44 13.69 -2.08
C TYR A 468 6.50 14.81 -1.99
N ARG A 469 7.21 15.05 -3.10
CA ARG A 469 8.31 16.04 -3.19
C ARG A 469 9.33 15.90 -2.05
N ASP A 470 9.26 16.79 -1.07
CA ASP A 470 10.20 16.93 0.05
C ASP A 470 9.63 16.48 1.41
N HIS A 471 8.42 15.94 1.42
CA HIS A 471 7.74 15.46 2.62
C HIS A 471 7.17 14.05 2.43
N ILE A 472 6.72 13.49 3.55
CA ILE A 472 6.02 12.21 3.63
C ILE A 472 4.69 12.42 4.34
N ASP A 473 3.61 12.07 3.66
CA ASP A 473 2.23 12.29 4.07
C ASP A 473 1.66 11.01 4.69
N PHE A 474 1.37 11.07 5.98
CA PHE A 474 0.77 9.99 6.74
C PHE A 474 -0.74 10.11 6.76
N GLY A 475 -1.40 8.98 6.54
CA GLY A 475 -2.81 8.77 6.86
C GLY A 475 -2.98 7.61 7.82
N ILE A 476 -3.61 7.89 8.95
CA ILE A 476 -3.89 6.93 10.02
C ILE A 476 -5.38 6.64 9.99
N VAL A 477 -5.75 5.46 9.52
CA VAL A 477 -7.13 4.99 9.56
C VAL A 477 -7.27 3.99 10.68
N GLY A 478 -8.26 4.17 11.52
CA GLY A 478 -8.60 3.18 12.52
C GLY A 478 -10.08 3.11 12.84
N ASP A 479 -10.42 2.11 13.64
CA ASP A 479 -11.78 1.95 14.14
C ASP A 479 -12.16 3.11 15.06
N ARG A 480 -13.42 3.54 15.02
CA ARG A 480 -13.90 4.65 15.84
C ARG A 480 -13.93 4.34 17.34
N ASP A 481 -14.13 3.09 17.71
CA ASP A 481 -14.29 2.69 19.12
C ASP A 481 -12.94 2.47 19.82
N LEU A 482 -11.81 2.54 19.08
CA LEU A 482 -10.47 2.35 19.61
C LEU A 482 -9.88 3.63 20.23
N ALA A 483 -10.20 4.80 19.68
CA ALA A 483 -9.75 6.10 20.19
C ALA A 483 -10.66 7.25 19.71
N ASP A 484 -10.72 8.33 20.48
CA ASP A 484 -11.45 9.55 20.10
C ASP A 484 -10.83 10.25 18.87
N SER A 485 -9.50 10.19 18.76
CA SER A 485 -8.68 10.67 17.64
C SER A 485 -7.39 9.85 17.55
N TYR A 486 -6.74 9.85 16.38
CA TYR A 486 -5.40 9.30 16.15
C TYR A 486 -4.32 10.39 16.00
N ASP A 487 -4.64 11.65 16.33
CA ASP A 487 -3.68 12.75 16.21
C ASP A 487 -2.45 12.53 17.09
N SER A 488 -2.59 11.86 18.24
CA SER A 488 -1.45 11.49 19.10
C SER A 488 -0.46 10.54 18.41
N ILE A 489 -0.91 9.73 17.44
CA ILE A 489 -0.03 8.90 16.62
C ILE A 489 0.80 9.79 15.69
N ILE A 490 0.19 10.80 15.05
CA ILE A 490 0.92 11.78 14.22
C ILE A 490 1.94 12.57 15.06
N GLU A 491 1.55 13.02 16.24
CA GLU A 491 2.44 13.71 17.18
C GLU A 491 3.61 12.82 17.62
N SER A 492 3.33 11.54 17.92
CA SER A 492 4.37 10.58 18.30
C SER A 492 5.32 10.24 17.14
N LEU A 493 4.81 10.16 15.91
CA LEU A 493 5.63 9.99 14.70
C LEU A 493 6.63 11.16 14.55
N GLN A 494 6.16 12.41 14.71
CA GLN A 494 7.03 13.59 14.67
C GLN A 494 8.05 13.59 15.82
N GLY A 495 7.59 13.30 17.05
CA GLY A 495 8.44 13.27 18.23
C GLY A 495 9.58 12.25 18.12
N ASP A 496 9.30 11.06 17.59
CA ASP A 496 10.32 10.04 17.38
C ASP A 496 11.27 10.38 16.22
N LEU A 497 10.75 10.98 15.15
CA LEU A 497 11.58 11.48 14.05
C LEU A 497 12.58 12.54 14.54
N ASP A 498 12.11 13.48 15.36
CA ASP A 498 12.96 14.51 15.98
C ASP A 498 14.00 13.90 16.93
N ALA A 499 13.63 12.83 17.66
CA ALA A 499 14.57 12.12 18.52
C ALA A 499 15.68 11.45 17.71
N LEU A 500 15.32 10.71 16.65
CA LEU A 500 16.28 10.10 15.74
C LEU A 500 17.18 11.13 15.04
N GLU A 501 16.63 12.29 14.66
CA GLU A 501 17.43 13.37 14.07
C GLU A 501 18.50 13.89 15.04
N ARG A 502 18.13 14.13 16.31
CA ARG A 502 19.08 14.55 17.35
C ARG A 502 20.22 13.54 17.54
N TRP A 503 19.89 12.25 17.55
CA TRP A 503 20.89 11.19 17.65
C TRP A 503 21.78 11.11 16.39
N ALA A 504 21.19 11.26 15.21
CA ALA A 504 21.92 11.27 13.95
C ALA A 504 22.92 12.45 13.87
N ASP A 505 22.53 13.62 14.38
CA ASP A 505 23.41 14.79 14.45
C ASP A 505 24.59 14.56 15.42
N ALA A 506 24.33 13.96 16.58
CA ALA A 506 25.38 13.62 17.54
C ALA A 506 26.39 12.60 16.97
N GLU A 507 25.88 11.57 16.29
CA GLU A 507 26.70 10.55 15.62
C GLU A 507 27.56 11.15 14.50
N HIS A 508 26.99 12.03 13.68
CA HIS A 508 27.71 12.71 12.61
C HIS A 508 28.88 13.55 13.15
N VAL A 509 28.65 14.32 14.21
CA VAL A 509 29.70 15.11 14.87
C VAL A 509 30.81 14.22 15.44
N ALA A 510 30.46 13.07 16.03
CA ALA A 510 31.44 12.11 16.55
C ALA A 510 32.31 11.54 15.41
N GLN A 511 31.70 11.15 14.29
CA GLN A 511 32.41 10.62 13.12
C GLN A 511 33.35 11.66 12.48
N GLU A 512 32.95 12.94 12.40
CA GLU A 512 33.82 14.01 11.93
C GLU A 512 35.01 14.26 12.86
N ALA A 513 34.80 14.20 14.18
CA ALA A 513 35.87 14.33 15.16
C ALA A 513 36.89 13.19 15.06
N GLU A 514 36.45 11.95 14.83
CA GLU A 514 37.34 10.80 14.63
C GLU A 514 38.13 10.90 13.31
N ASN A 515 37.48 11.30 12.22
CA ASN A 515 38.13 11.47 10.91
C ASN A 515 39.17 12.60 10.91
N SER A 516 38.92 13.69 11.66
CA SER A 516 39.87 14.79 11.82
C SER A 516 41.09 14.41 12.68
N ASN A 517 40.91 13.55 13.69
CA ASN A 517 42.01 13.06 14.54
C ASN A 517 42.84 11.93 13.90
N GLY A 518 42.27 11.19 12.93
CA GLY A 518 42.98 10.16 12.15
C GLY A 518 44.00 10.73 11.13
N SER A 519 43.93 12.03 10.83
CA SER A 519 44.80 12.72 9.89
C SER A 519 45.99 13.41 10.57
N LYS A 520 46.89 12.65 11.23
CA LYS A 520 48.20 13.20 11.65
C LYS A 520 49.22 13.15 10.48
N PRO A 521 50.02 14.21 10.24
CA PRO A 521 51.03 14.20 9.17
C PRO A 521 52.13 13.18 9.47
N GLY A 522 52.40 12.30 8.51
CA GLY A 522 53.47 11.31 8.60
C GLY A 522 54.84 11.96 8.84
N GLU A 523 55.60 11.41 9.79
CA GLU A 523 57.00 11.70 10.04
C GLU A 523 57.82 11.51 8.75
N ASN A 524 58.40 12.59 8.24
CA ASN A 524 59.42 12.54 7.20
C ASN A 524 60.71 11.94 7.77
N GLY A 525 60.84 10.62 7.67
CA GLY A 525 62.09 9.89 7.93
C GLY A 525 63.17 10.29 6.92
N SER A 526 64.19 11.00 7.39
CA SER A 526 65.40 11.35 6.66
C SER A 526 66.17 10.10 6.19
N LYS A 527 66.20 9.82 4.89
CA LYS A 527 67.15 8.86 4.30
C LYS A 527 68.47 9.54 3.96
N GLN A 528 69.48 9.30 4.80
CA GLN A 528 70.90 9.49 4.49
C GLN A 528 71.29 8.59 3.29
N LYS A 529 71.82 9.19 2.23
CA LYS A 529 72.46 8.49 1.11
C LYS A 529 73.90 8.13 1.51
N SER A 530 74.22 6.84 1.60
CA SER A 530 75.60 6.33 1.58
C SER A 530 76.04 6.13 0.13
N GLY A 531 77.10 6.85 -0.26
CA GLY A 531 77.73 6.70 -1.57
C GLY A 531 78.83 5.63 -1.53
N THR A 532 78.72 4.63 -2.40
CA THR A 532 79.82 3.71 -2.71
C THR A 532 80.43 4.08 -4.06
N SER A 533 81.66 4.58 -3.97
CA SER A 533 82.60 4.76 -5.08
C SER A 533 82.98 3.40 -5.69
N LYS A 534 82.84 3.25 -7.01
CA LYS A 534 83.60 2.27 -7.79
C LYS A 534 84.40 3.01 -8.84
N THR A 535 85.71 2.99 -8.62
CA THR A 535 86.79 3.30 -9.54
C THR A 535 86.75 2.40 -10.77
N ALA A 536 86.84 3.01 -11.96
CA ALA A 536 87.33 2.37 -13.18
C ALA A 536 88.30 3.34 -13.85
N SER A 537 89.52 2.89 -14.09
CA SER A 537 90.55 3.56 -14.88
C SER A 537 91.11 2.56 -15.88
N ALA A 538 90.76 2.76 -17.15
CA ALA A 538 91.59 2.62 -18.36
C ALA A 538 90.68 2.77 -19.57
#